data_AF-A0A7W1D5B3-F1
#
_entry.id   AF-A0A7W1D5B3-F1
#
_cell.length_a   1.000
_cell.length_b   1.000
_cell.length_c   1.000
_cell.angle_alpha   90.00
_cell.angle_beta   90.00
_cell.angle_gamma   90.00
#
_symmetry.space_group_name_H-M   'P 1'
#
loop_
_entity.id
_entity.type
_entity.pdbx_description
1 polymer ?
#
loop_
_entity_poly.entity_id
_entity_poly.type
_entity_poly.pdbx_seq_one_letter_code
_entity_poly.pdbx_strand_id
1 'polypeptide(L)'
;MSTRAAELAEVLYLQGRYGEAEDFTRISEEMGAGDDVETQAKWRAVRALVFARKGKVAEARELGQEAAARAETTDFLYLLGDVYFYVGEAALLSNAVSTAVIAYKKSLSFHEQKGNVPSANKVRSLLEKIT
;
A
#
# COMPACT_ATOMS: atom_id res chain seq x y z
N MET A 1 12.69 12.39 8.92
CA MET A 1 11.49 12.35 9.80
C MET A 1 10.24 11.93 9.03
N SER A 2 10.14 12.27 7.74
CA SER A 2 9.04 11.92 6.82
C SER A 2 8.74 10.42 6.69
N THR A 3 9.75 9.56 6.60
CA THR A 3 9.57 8.10 6.47
C THR A 3 8.89 7.50 7.71
N ARG A 4 9.29 7.95 8.91
CA ARG A 4 8.68 7.52 10.18
C ARG A 4 7.20 7.94 10.28
N ALA A 5 6.83 9.05 9.65
CA ALA A 5 5.43 9.47 9.58
C ALA A 5 4.61 8.52 8.69
N ALA A 6 5.14 8.06 7.56
CA ALA A 6 4.49 7.06 6.73
C ALA A 6 4.35 5.71 7.46
N GLU A 7 5.39 5.25 8.15
CA GLU A 7 5.36 4.03 8.96
C GLU A 7 4.34 4.13 10.10
N LEU A 8 4.25 5.30 10.76
CA LEU A 8 3.24 5.52 11.78
C LEU A 8 1.82 5.54 11.19
N ALA A 9 1.62 6.13 10.02
CA ALA A 9 0.34 6.10 9.32
C ALA A 9 -0.12 4.65 9.05
N GLU A 10 0.81 3.79 8.60
CA GLU A 10 0.57 2.37 8.35
C GLU A 10 0.14 1.65 9.63
N VAL A 11 0.89 1.81 10.73
CA VAL A 11 0.55 1.19 12.02
C VAL A 11 -0.80 1.67 12.54
N LEU A 12 -1.10 2.98 12.44
CA LEU A 12 -2.39 3.55 12.82
C LEU A 12 -3.54 2.99 11.99
N TYR A 13 -3.33 2.82 10.68
CA TYR A 13 -4.30 2.18 9.80
C TYR A 13 -4.59 0.74 10.23
N LEU A 14 -3.55 -0.05 10.52
CA LEU A 14 -3.69 -1.43 11.00
C LEU A 14 -4.41 -1.52 12.35
N GLN A 15 -4.30 -0.50 13.19
CA GLN A 15 -5.04 -0.36 14.45
C GLN A 15 -6.50 0.10 14.27
N GLY A 16 -6.96 0.36 13.04
CA GLY A 16 -8.30 0.88 12.77
C GLY A 16 -8.46 2.39 13.00
N ARG A 17 -7.36 3.10 13.29
CA ARG A 17 -7.34 4.54 13.56
C ARG A 17 -7.19 5.33 12.27
N TYR A 18 -8.18 5.20 11.39
CA TYR A 18 -8.08 5.67 9.99
C TYR A 18 -7.95 7.19 9.83
N GLY A 19 -8.56 7.98 10.72
CA GLY A 19 -8.44 9.44 10.69
C GLY A 19 -7.00 9.89 10.96
N GLU A 20 -6.41 9.36 12.03
CA GLU A 20 -5.03 9.66 12.38
C GLU A 20 -4.05 9.11 11.34
N ALA A 21 -4.32 7.93 10.77
CA ALA A 21 -3.55 7.40 9.66
C ALA A 21 -3.50 8.42 8.49
N GLU A 22 -4.63 8.99 8.10
CA GLU A 22 -4.68 10.02 7.05
C GLU A 22 -3.83 11.23 7.39
N ASP A 23 -3.93 11.75 8.61
CA ASP A 23 -3.18 12.92 9.04
C ASP A 23 -1.68 12.67 8.98
N PHE A 24 -1.21 11.50 9.40
CA PHE A 24 0.19 11.13 9.28
C PHE A 24 0.64 10.90 7.83
N THR A 25 -0.24 10.45 6.93
CA THR A 25 0.11 10.45 5.50
C THR A 25 0.29 11.88 4.96
N ARG A 26 -0.44 12.89 5.45
CA ARG A 26 -0.28 14.30 5.04
C ARG A 26 1.04 14.87 5.54
N ILE A 27 1.36 14.62 6.80
CA ILE A 27 2.65 15.01 7.38
C ILE A 27 3.81 14.37 6.58
N SER A 28 3.68 13.10 6.22
CA SER A 28 4.71 12.42 5.41
C SER A 28 4.86 13.02 4.01
N GLU A 29 3.75 13.40 3.37
CA GLU A 29 3.74 14.08 2.08
C GLU A 29 4.42 15.46 2.14
N GLU A 30 4.06 16.28 3.13
CA GLU A 30 4.60 17.63 3.31
C GLU A 30 6.09 17.64 3.68
N MET A 31 6.53 16.67 4.48
CA MET A 31 7.92 16.58 4.95
C MET A 31 8.83 15.76 4.04
N GLY A 32 8.26 14.92 3.16
CA GLY A 32 9.00 14.02 2.30
C GLY A 32 9.60 14.75 1.11
N ALA A 33 10.90 14.55 0.86
CA ALA A 33 11.50 15.01 -0.37
C ALA A 33 10.86 14.31 -1.58
N GLY A 34 10.69 15.01 -2.70
CA GLY A 34 10.00 14.47 -3.88
C GLY A 34 10.74 13.29 -4.55
N ASP A 35 12.04 13.21 -4.33
CA ASP A 35 12.96 12.16 -4.79
C ASP A 35 13.14 11.01 -3.79
N ASP A 36 12.61 11.12 -2.57
CA ASP A 36 12.54 10.02 -1.60
C ASP A 36 11.43 9.04 -2.01
N VAL A 37 11.77 8.14 -2.94
CA VAL A 37 10.83 7.19 -3.54
C VAL A 37 10.12 6.33 -2.49
N GLU A 38 10.83 5.89 -1.45
CA GLU A 38 10.26 5.03 -0.41
C GLU A 38 9.16 5.77 0.36
N THR A 39 9.48 6.97 0.86
CA THR A 39 8.50 7.80 1.57
C THR A 39 7.31 8.12 0.65
N GLN A 40 7.58 8.55 -0.58
CA GLN A 40 6.54 8.96 -1.54
C GLN A 40 5.61 7.81 -1.93
N ALA A 41 6.12 6.58 -2.04
CA ALA A 41 5.31 5.41 -2.32
C ALA A 41 4.48 4.97 -1.10
N LYS A 42 5.09 4.90 0.09
CA LYS A 42 4.44 4.41 1.31
C LYS A 42 3.24 5.26 1.72
N TRP A 43 3.37 6.58 1.83
CA TRP A 43 2.25 7.41 2.30
C TRP A 43 1.06 7.35 1.33
N ARG A 44 1.32 7.27 0.01
CA ARG A 44 0.28 7.15 -1.02
C ARG A 44 -0.47 5.83 -0.90
N ALA A 45 0.24 4.72 -0.72
CA ALA A 45 -0.36 3.41 -0.53
C ALA A 45 -1.26 3.36 0.72
N VAL A 46 -0.80 3.93 1.84
CA VAL A 46 -1.61 4.00 3.07
C VAL A 46 -2.83 4.91 2.88
N ARG A 47 -2.66 6.07 2.24
CA ARG A 47 -3.78 7.00 2.00
C ARG A 47 -4.82 6.41 1.04
N ALA A 48 -4.39 5.62 0.06
CA ALA A 48 -5.27 4.87 -0.82
C ALA A 48 -6.20 3.93 -0.02
N LEU A 49 -5.69 3.23 0.99
CA LEU A 49 -6.50 2.40 1.87
C LEU A 49 -7.54 3.20 2.64
N VAL A 50 -7.13 4.33 3.22
CA VAL A 50 -8.03 5.23 3.96
C VAL A 50 -9.16 5.70 3.04
N PHE A 51 -8.83 6.12 1.82
CA PHE A 51 -9.80 6.60 0.84
C PHE A 51 -10.74 5.50 0.37
N ALA A 52 -10.24 4.28 0.12
CA ALA A 52 -11.07 3.14 -0.22
C ALA A 52 -12.10 2.85 0.87
N ARG A 53 -11.70 2.88 2.16
CA ARG A 53 -12.63 2.73 3.29
C ARG A 53 -13.70 3.82 3.38
N LYS A 54 -13.36 5.02 2.93
CA LYS A 54 -14.28 6.16 2.88
C LYS A 54 -15.19 6.16 1.63
N GLY A 55 -15.08 5.15 0.77
CA GLY A 55 -15.82 5.07 -0.49
C GLY A 55 -15.30 6.01 -1.58
N LYS A 56 -14.15 6.65 -1.37
CA LYS A 56 -13.46 7.52 -2.35
C LYS A 56 -12.66 6.67 -3.33
N VAL A 57 -13.38 5.86 -4.11
CA VAL A 57 -12.80 4.78 -4.93
C VAL A 57 -11.87 5.32 -6.02
N ALA A 58 -12.22 6.45 -6.65
CA ALA A 58 -11.42 7.03 -7.71
C ALA A 58 -10.07 7.52 -7.18
N GLU A 59 -10.11 8.29 -6.09
CA GLU A 59 -8.91 8.84 -5.45
C GLU A 59 -8.04 7.74 -4.83
N ALA A 60 -8.65 6.70 -4.26
CA ALA A 60 -7.93 5.53 -3.76
C ALA A 60 -7.16 4.82 -4.87
N ARG A 61 -7.80 4.64 -6.03
CA ARG A 61 -7.18 4.01 -7.20
C ARG A 61 -6.02 4.84 -7.73
N GLU A 62 -6.22 6.14 -7.89
CA GLU A 62 -5.18 7.06 -8.37
C GLU A 62 -3.94 7.02 -7.47
N LEU A 63 -4.13 7.19 -6.15
CA LEU A 63 -3.03 7.11 -5.18
C LEU A 63 -2.33 5.76 -5.19
N GLY A 64 -3.08 4.65 -5.30
CA GLY A 64 -2.50 3.31 -5.39
C GLY A 64 -1.64 3.11 -6.65
N GLN A 65 -2.10 3.65 -7.80
CA GLN A 65 -1.34 3.60 -9.05
C GLN A 65 -0.06 4.43 -8.97
N GLU A 66 -0.14 5.65 -8.40
CA GLU A 66 1.04 6.48 -8.18
C GLU A 66 2.04 5.83 -7.24
N ALA A 67 1.57 5.21 -6.15
CA ALA A 67 2.42 4.49 -5.20
C ALA A 67 3.20 3.36 -5.90
N ALA A 68 2.50 2.55 -6.71
CA ALA A 68 3.11 1.46 -7.47
C ALA A 68 4.12 1.99 -8.49
N ALA A 69 3.76 3.01 -9.27
CA ALA A 69 4.65 3.60 -10.27
C ALA A 69 5.93 4.17 -9.63
N ARG A 70 5.83 4.79 -8.46
CA ARG A 70 7.00 5.25 -7.68
C ARG A 70 7.87 4.07 -7.27
N ALA A 71 7.29 3.05 -6.62
CA ALA A 71 8.03 1.87 -6.17
C ALA A 71 8.74 1.14 -7.33
N GLU A 72 8.11 1.08 -8.51
CA GLU A 72 8.65 0.46 -9.73
C GLU A 72 9.86 1.20 -10.32
N THR A 73 10.18 2.41 -9.86
CA THR A 73 11.44 3.08 -10.21
C THR A 73 12.65 2.54 -9.44
N THR A 74 12.43 1.62 -8.50
CA THR A 74 13.47 1.00 -7.65
C THR A 74 13.50 -0.52 -7.84
N ASP A 75 14.59 -1.14 -7.39
CA ASP A 75 14.71 -2.59 -7.23
C ASP A 75 14.36 -3.05 -5.81
N PHE A 76 13.69 -2.20 -5.02
CA PHE A 76 13.39 -2.46 -3.62
C PHE A 76 12.24 -3.46 -3.49
N LEU A 77 12.57 -4.75 -3.56
CA LEU A 77 11.59 -5.84 -3.48
C LEU A 77 10.68 -5.77 -2.23
N TYR A 78 11.19 -5.27 -1.10
CA TYR A 78 10.38 -5.10 0.11
C TYR A 78 9.27 -4.05 -0.12
N LEU A 79 9.64 -2.88 -0.68
CA LEU A 79 8.73 -1.78 -0.96
C LEU A 79 7.68 -2.18 -2.00
N LEU A 80 8.11 -2.85 -3.06
CA LEU A 80 7.22 -3.36 -4.10
C LEU A 80 6.22 -4.37 -3.53
N GLY A 81 6.66 -5.28 -2.66
CA GLY A 81 5.78 -6.24 -1.98
C GLY A 81 4.69 -5.55 -1.17
N ASP A 82 5.07 -4.60 -0.31
CA ASP A 82 4.17 -3.89 0.60
C ASP A 82 3.21 -2.95 -0.16
N VAL A 83 3.72 -2.19 -1.14
CA VAL A 83 2.89 -1.29 -1.96
C VAL A 83 1.85 -2.08 -2.73
N TYR A 84 2.23 -3.17 -3.40
CA TYR A 84 1.26 -3.99 -4.12
C TYR A 84 0.27 -4.70 -3.20
N PHE A 85 0.69 -5.05 -1.98
CA PHE A 85 -0.22 -5.57 -0.96
C PHE A 85 -1.31 -4.52 -0.65
N TYR A 86 -0.91 -3.28 -0.36
CA TYR A 86 -1.85 -2.20 -0.03
C TYR A 86 -2.73 -1.77 -1.21
N VAL A 87 -2.22 -1.77 -2.43
CA VAL A 87 -3.04 -1.57 -3.64
C VAL A 87 -4.11 -2.67 -3.76
N GLY A 88 -3.75 -3.93 -3.48
CA GLY A 88 -4.70 -5.04 -3.48
C GLY A 88 -5.80 -4.88 -2.43
N GLU A 89 -5.42 -4.51 -1.21
CA GLU A 89 -6.35 -4.24 -0.11
C GLU A 89 -7.30 -3.06 -0.44
N ALA A 90 -6.78 -1.96 -0.97
CA ALA A 90 -7.59 -0.81 -1.38
C ALA A 90 -8.58 -1.17 -2.51
N ALA A 91 -8.14 -1.97 -3.47
CA ALA A 91 -9.00 -2.48 -4.54
C ALA A 91 -10.10 -3.40 -4.00
N LEU A 92 -9.79 -4.28 -3.04
CA LEU A 92 -10.76 -5.18 -2.42
C LEU A 92 -11.82 -4.39 -1.62
N LEU A 93 -11.40 -3.40 -0.83
CA LEU A 93 -12.31 -2.49 -0.11
C LEU A 93 -13.23 -1.71 -1.06
N SER A 94 -12.77 -1.49 -2.29
CA SER A 94 -13.53 -0.82 -3.35
C SER A 94 -14.36 -1.78 -4.21
N ASN A 95 -14.50 -3.05 -3.82
CA ASN A 95 -15.18 -4.12 -4.57
C ASN A 95 -14.58 -4.41 -5.96
N ALA A 96 -13.33 -4.01 -6.23
CA ALA A 96 -12.64 -4.26 -7.48
C ALA A 96 -11.81 -5.57 -7.42
N VAL A 97 -12.50 -6.70 -7.26
CA VAL A 97 -11.87 -8.02 -6.98
C VAL A 97 -10.83 -8.42 -8.01
N SER A 98 -11.08 -8.24 -9.31
CA SER A 98 -10.12 -8.57 -10.36
C SER A 98 -8.82 -7.77 -10.25
N THR A 99 -8.91 -6.48 -9.92
CA THR A 99 -7.75 -5.62 -9.67
C THR A 99 -7.03 -6.05 -8.40
N ALA A 100 -7.76 -6.40 -7.33
CA ALA A 100 -7.17 -6.89 -6.09
C ALA A 100 -6.34 -8.16 -6.32
N VAL A 101 -6.87 -9.12 -7.07
CA VAL A 101 -6.17 -10.37 -7.41
C VAL A 101 -4.87 -10.10 -8.19
N ILE A 102 -4.89 -9.18 -9.16
CA ILE A 102 -3.69 -8.81 -9.94
C ILE A 102 -2.62 -8.20 -9.02
N ALA A 103 -3.02 -7.26 -8.16
CA ALA A 103 -2.11 -6.59 -7.23
C ALA A 103 -1.53 -7.59 -6.20
N TYR A 104 -2.35 -8.47 -5.63
CA TYR A 104 -1.88 -9.50 -4.71
C TYR A 104 -0.92 -10.50 -5.37
N LYS A 105 -1.15 -10.90 -6.62
CA LYS A 105 -0.19 -11.76 -7.34
C LYS A 105 1.17 -11.09 -7.50
N LYS A 106 1.22 -9.79 -7.79
CA LYS A 106 2.47 -9.02 -7.83
C LYS A 106 3.12 -8.95 -6.44
N SER A 107 2.36 -8.60 -5.41
CA SER A 107 2.83 -8.56 -4.02
C SER A 107 3.44 -9.90 -3.58
N LEU A 108 2.75 -11.01 -3.87
CA LEU A 108 3.23 -12.36 -3.59
C LEU A 108 4.57 -12.62 -4.25
N SER A 109 4.70 -12.34 -5.55
CA SER A 109 5.94 -12.55 -6.29
C SER A 109 7.11 -11.77 -5.70
N PHE A 110 6.91 -10.51 -5.32
CA PHE A 110 7.98 -9.70 -4.70
C PHE A 110 8.35 -10.18 -3.31
N HIS A 111 7.38 -10.57 -2.48
CA HIS A 111 7.66 -11.16 -1.17
C HIS A 111 8.39 -12.50 -1.27
N GLU A 112 8.05 -13.35 -2.23
CA GLU A 112 8.75 -14.61 -2.50
C GLU A 112 10.20 -14.37 -2.92
N GLN A 113 10.42 -13.46 -3.88
CA GLN A 113 11.78 -13.10 -4.34
C GLN A 113 12.62 -12.52 -3.21
N LYS A 114 12.03 -11.73 -2.31
CA LYS A 114 12.72 -11.18 -1.14
C LYS A 114 13.00 -12.24 -0.06
N GLY A 115 12.30 -13.38 -0.07
CA GLY A 115 12.32 -14.37 1.01
C GLY A 115 11.45 -14.00 2.22
N ASN A 116 10.50 -13.07 2.06
CA ASN A 116 9.56 -12.67 3.12
C ASN A 116 8.40 -13.67 3.22
N VAL A 117 8.69 -14.83 3.79
CA VAL A 117 7.75 -15.96 3.94
C VAL A 117 6.46 -15.58 4.68
N PRO A 118 6.48 -14.84 5.82
CA PRO A 118 5.25 -14.49 6.52
C PRO A 118 4.30 -13.65 5.67
N SER A 119 4.82 -12.67 4.94
CA SER A 119 4.00 -11.79 4.09
C SER A 119 3.48 -12.54 2.87
N ALA A 120 4.32 -13.37 2.24
CA ALA A 120 3.89 -14.23 1.14
C ALA A 120 2.73 -15.17 1.55
N ASN A 121 2.83 -15.81 2.72
CA ASN A 121 1.75 -16.66 3.24
C ASN A 121 0.46 -15.88 3.48
N LYS A 122 0.54 -14.68 4.06
CA LYS A 122 -0.62 -13.80 4.24
C LYS A 122 -1.32 -13.50 2.90
N VAL A 123 -0.54 -13.17 1.86
CA VAL A 123 -1.09 -12.88 0.53
C VAL A 123 -1.72 -14.12 -0.12
N ARG A 124 -1.10 -15.30 0.01
CA ARG A 124 -1.70 -16.56 -0.49
C ARG A 124 -3.06 -16.84 0.15
N SER A 125 -3.16 -16.74 1.47
CA SER A 125 -4.42 -16.96 2.18
C SER A 125 -5.51 -15.93 1.82
N LEU A 126 -5.14 -14.72 1.39
CA LEU A 126 -6.10 -13.74 0.89
C LEU A 126 -6.55 -14.08 -0.53
N LEU A 127 -5.62 -14.46 -1.41
CA LEU A 127 -5.94 -14.90 -2.78
C LEU A 127 -6.91 -16.08 -2.76
N GLU A 128 -6.66 -17.11 -1.96
CA GLU A 128 -7.54 -18.28 -1.79
C GLU A 128 -8.98 -17.93 -1.37
N LYS A 129 -9.19 -16.80 -0.68
CA LYS A 129 -10.51 -16.36 -0.23
C LYS A 129 -11.29 -15.58 -1.30
N ILE A 130 -10.61 -15.02 -2.29
CA ILE A 130 -11.20 -14.09 -3.26
C ILE A 130 -11.11 -14.56 -4.72
N THR A 131 -10.49 -15.72 -4.97
CA THR A 131 -10.43 -16.41 -6.26
C THR A 131 -11.23 -17.70 -6.19
#